data_AF-A0A7Y4S682-F1
#
_entry.id   AF-A0A7Y4S682-F1
#
_cell.length_a   1.000
_cell.length_b   1.000
_cell.length_c   1.000
_cell.angle_alpha   90.00
_cell.angle_beta   90.00
_cell.angle_gamma   90.00
#
_symmetry.space_group_name_H-M   'P 1'
#
loop_
_entity.id
_entity.type
_entity.pdbx_description
1 polymer ?
#
loop_
_entity_poly.entity_id
_entity_poly.type
_entity_poly.pdbx_seq_one_letter_code
_entity_poly.pdbx_strand_id
1 'polypeptide(L)' 'RNMGEVRNKLALQNIFTATYWPNALPRVKKTSIEYTLINNTLFLPIDQRLTAYNVEKIAESVLDLINN' A
#
# COMPACT_ATOMS: atom_id res chain seq x y z
N ARG A 1 -9.62 -0.65 7.89
CA ARG A 1 -9.96 -0.33 6.49
C ARG A 1 -9.60 -1.48 5.58
N ASN A 2 -10.30 -1.63 4.45
CA ASN A 2 -9.91 -2.58 3.43
C ASN A 2 -8.73 -2.00 2.62
N MET A 3 -7.56 -2.63 2.69
CA MET A 3 -6.37 -2.12 1.98
C MET A 3 -6.49 -2.23 0.46
N GLY A 4 -7.30 -3.14 -0.06
CA GLY A 4 -7.61 -3.19 -1.49
C GLY A 4 -8.31 -1.92 -1.97
N GLU A 5 -9.25 -1.39 -1.19
CA GLU A 5 -9.95 -0.14 -1.52
C GLU A 5 -9.00 1.07 -1.47
N VAL A 6 -8.10 1.13 -0.48
CA VAL A 6 -7.09 2.20 -0.38
C VAL A 6 -6.18 2.17 -1.60
N ARG A 7 -5.69 1.00 -2.01
CA ARG A 7 -4.86 0.85 -3.22
C ARG A 7 -5.60 1.32 -4.48
N ASN A 8 -6.88 0.97 -4.62
CA ASN A 8 -7.69 1.41 -5.77
C ASN A 8 -7.85 2.93 -5.80
N LYS A 9 -8.11 3.57 -4.66
CA LYS A 9 -8.24 5.03 -4.58
C LYS A 9 -6.91 5.74 -4.91
N LEU A 10 -5.79 5.23 -4.42
CA LEU A 10 -4.45 5.75 -4.76
C LEU A 10 -4.14 5.60 -6.26
N ALA A 11 -4.51 4.47 -6.87
CA ALA A 11 -4.31 4.26 -8.30
C ALA A 11 -5.09 5.27 -9.17
N LEU A 12 -6.30 5.68 -8.75
CA LEU A 12 -7.06 6.76 -9.41
C LEU A 12 -6.36 8.12 -9.33
N GLN A 13 -5.47 8.32 -8.35
CA GLN A 13 -4.62 9.50 -8.20
C GLN A 13 -3.25 9.34 -8.88
N ASN A 14 -3.05 8.30 -9.70
CA ASN A 14 -1.77 7.91 -10.31
C ASN A 14 -0.67 7.52 -9.29
N ILE A 15 -1.06 7.11 -8.08
CA ILE A 15 -0.15 6.57 -7.07
C ILE A 15 -0.24 5.05 -7.09
N PHE A 16 0.65 4.41 -7.86
CA PHE A 16 0.67 2.96 -8.01
C PHE A 16 1.45 2.30 -6.88
N THR A 17 0.79 1.39 -6.15
CA THR A 17 1.40 0.66 -5.02
C THR A 17 1.68 -0.77 -5.41
N ALA A 18 2.85 -1.29 -5.03
CA ALA A 18 3.23 -2.66 -5.35
C ALA A 18 2.48 -3.68 -4.48
N THR A 19 2.22 -4.86 -5.04
CA THR A 19 1.74 -6.03 -4.29
C THR A 19 2.87 -7.05 -4.21
N TYR A 20 3.29 -7.41 -3.00
CA TYR A 20 4.36 -8.37 -2.78
C TYR A 20 3.86 -9.69 -2.22
N TRP A 21 4.60 -10.75 -2.57
CA TRP A 21 4.43 -12.12 -2.10
C TRP A 21 3.02 -12.74 -2.23
N PRO A 22 2.28 -12.54 -3.35
CA PRO A 22 0.98 -13.21 -3.53
C PRO A 22 1.12 -14.74 -3.49
N ASN A 23 2.24 -15.27 -3.97
CA ASN A 23 2.54 -16.70 -3.98
C ASN A 23 2.91 -17.27 -2.59
N ALA A 24 3.13 -16.42 -1.59
CA ALA A 24 3.33 -16.85 -0.22
C ALA A 24 2.01 -17.03 0.52
N LEU A 25 0.93 -16.38 0.08
CA LEU A 25 -0.36 -16.39 0.75
C LEU A 25 -0.92 -17.81 1.02
N PRO A 26 -0.84 -18.78 0.08
CA PRO A 26 -1.31 -20.14 0.35
C PRO A 26 -0.45 -20.93 1.35
N ARG A 27 0.78 -20.46 1.63
CA ARG A 27 1.80 -21.15 2.45
C ARG A 27 1.86 -20.62 3.89
N VAL A 28 1.17 -19.53 4.19
CA VAL A 28 1.17 -18.89 5.52
C VAL A 28 -0.14 -19.12 6.26
N LYS A 29 -0.07 -19.24 7.58
CA LYS A 29 -1.26 -19.42 8.42
C LYS A 29 -2.03 -18.09 8.51
N LYS A 30 -3.37 -18.12 8.44
CA LYS A 30 -4.20 -16.91 8.54
C LYS A 30 -3.99 -16.09 9.83
N THR A 31 -3.55 -16.75 10.90
CA THR A 31 -3.26 -16.13 12.20
C THR A 31 -1.83 -15.62 12.35
N SER A 32 -0.99 -15.82 11.32
CA SER A 32 0.42 -15.43 11.35
C SER A 32 0.59 -13.95 11.00
N ILE A 33 1.68 -13.35 11.49
CA ILE A 33 2.04 -11.97 11.15
C ILE A 33 2.30 -11.81 9.66
N GLU A 34 2.85 -12.83 9.01
CA GLU A 34 3.11 -12.85 7.57
C GLU A 34 1.80 -12.72 6.77
N TYR A 35 0.75 -13.42 7.17
CA TYR A 35 -0.57 -13.28 6.55
C TYR A 35 -1.10 -11.85 6.71
N THR A 36 -0.93 -11.24 7.88
CA THR A 36 -1.30 -9.84 8.11
C THR A 36 -0.49 -8.90 7.22
N LEU A 37 0.83 -9.05 7.13
CA LEU A 37 1.69 -8.20 6.32
C LEU A 37 1.36 -8.29 4.82
N ILE A 38 1.21 -9.51 4.28
CA ILE A 38 0.89 -9.71 2.85
C ILE A 38 -0.42 -9.01 2.48
N ASN A 39 -1.45 -9.11 3.31
CA ASN A 39 -2.77 -8.55 2.99
C ASN A 39 -2.92 -7.06 3.35
N ASN A 40 -2.23 -6.59 4.41
CA ASN A 40 -2.51 -5.28 4.99
C ASN A 40 -1.37 -4.26 4.83
N THR A 41 -0.19 -4.64 4.36
CA THR A 41 0.90 -3.68 4.14
C THR A 41 0.70 -2.87 2.86
N LEU A 42 0.74 -1.54 2.95
CA LEU A 42 0.74 -0.63 1.80
C LEU A 42 2.17 -0.32 1.38
N PHE A 43 2.58 -0.78 0.20
CA PHE A 43 3.92 -0.50 -0.32
C PHE A 43 3.89 0.75 -1.20
N LEU A 44 4.34 1.86 -0.64
CA LEU A 44 4.37 3.16 -1.34
C LEU A 44 5.45 3.14 -2.45
N PRO A 45 5.18 3.80 -3.60
CA PRO A 45 6.21 4.00 -4.60
C PRO A 45 7.25 4.95 -4.04
N ILE A 46 8.47 4.44 -3.83
CA ILE A 46 9.61 5.22 -3.35
C ILE A 46 10.81 4.83 -4.20
N ASP A 47 11.27 5.75 -5.04
CA ASP A 47 12.46 5.58 -5.86
C ASP A 47 13.11 6.94 -6.15
N GLN A 48 14.32 6.92 -6.72
CA GLN A 48 15.15 8.09 -6.95
C GLN A 48 14.57 9.15 -7.90
N ARG A 49 13.43 8.88 -8.57
CA ARG A 49 12.76 9.83 -9.46
C ARG A 49 11.84 10.80 -8.71
N LEU A 50 11.52 10.51 -7.44
CA LEU A 50 10.61 11.32 -6.65
C LEU A 50 11.31 12.54 -6.06
N THR A 51 10.67 13.70 -6.19
CA THR A 51 11.04 14.90 -5.45
C THR A 51 10.39 14.92 -4.07
N ALA A 52 10.86 15.79 -3.18
CA ALA A 52 10.24 16.00 -1.87
C ALA A 52 8.73 16.31 -1.99
N TYR A 53 8.35 17.14 -2.97
CA TYR A 53 6.95 17.45 -3.26
C TYR A 53 6.13 16.20 -3.62
N ASN A 54 6.69 15.27 -4.41
CA ASN A 54 5.98 14.03 -4.74
C ASN A 54 5.75 13.16 -3.50
N VAL A 55 6.77 13.03 -2.64
CA VAL A 55 6.68 12.25 -1.40
C VAL A 55 5.63 12.84 -0.47
N GLU A 56 5.60 14.17 -0.33
CA GLU A 56 4.60 14.88 0.48
C GLU A 56 3.17 14.64 -0.04
N LYS A 57 2.94 14.76 -1.36
CA LYS A 57 1.64 14.46 -1.95
C LYS A 57 1.19 13.02 -1.78
N ILE A 58 2.12 12.07 -1.85
CA ILE A 58 1.81 10.66 -1.57
C ILE A 58 1.42 10.51 -0.09
N ALA A 59 2.17 11.09 0.83
CA ALA A 59 1.91 11.00 2.27
C ALA A 59 0.55 11.63 2.65
N GLU A 60 0.25 12.83 2.15
CA GLU A 60 -1.05 13.50 2.32
C GLU A 60 -2.20 12.60 1.83
N SER A 61 -2.09 12.10 0.59
CA SER A 61 -3.13 11.24 0.01
C SER A 61 -3.35 9.97 0.82
N VAL A 62 -2.29 9.36 1.33
CA VAL A 62 -2.36 8.17 2.19
C VAL A 62 -3.02 8.49 3.53
N LEU A 63 -2.62 9.57 4.19
CA LEU A 63 -3.18 9.98 5.47
C LEU A 63 -4.67 10.31 5.36
N ASP A 64 -5.07 11.03 4.32
CA ASP A 64 -6.47 11.36 4.07
C ASP A 64 -7.32 10.10 3.89
N LEU A 65 -6.81 9.11 3.15
CA LEU A 65 -7.51 7.84 2.90
C LEU A 65 -7.53 6.90 4.10
N ILE A 66 -6.57 7.03 5.03
CA ILE A 66 -6.49 6.21 6.24
C ILE A 66 -7.28 6.83 7.41
N ASN A 67 -7.43 8.15 7.45
CA ASN A 67 -8.12 8.83 8.53
C ASN A 67 -9.63 9.05 8.26
N ASN A 68 -10.07 9.15 7.00
CA ASN A 68 -11.49 9.39 6.61
C ASN A 68 -12.24 8.20 6.05
#